data_AF-A0A2V7CGE8-F1
#
_entry.id   AF-A0A2V7CGE8-F1
#
_cell.length_a   1.000
_cell.length_b   1.000
_cell.length_c   1.000
_cell.angle_alpha   90.00
_cell.angle_beta   90.00
_cell.angle_gamma   90.00
#
_symmetry.space_group_name_H-M   'P 1'
#
loop_
_entity.id
_entity.type
_entity.pdbx_description
1 polymer ?
#
loop_
_entity_poly.entity_id
_entity_poly.type
_entity_poly.pdbx_seq_one_letter_code
_entity_poly.pdbx_strand_id
1 'polypeptide(L)'
;MRTILLSFVLALALASMSEADTIYSYVGDTFRTDGIDFFAPPSGVYTLADRITGSFTVADGFVPVPVQYGAIWNAGVLTYRFTDGHQVLTESNSALAGSLSLYTGTPNTFAWWSVTIVAPGGSIATNSLYDRHDGARLGASSAGNTCAQYCDGSHPGTWSVSVPEPMSLLLVVAGIGGLFGARRFYRRRPGAG
;
A
#
# COMPACT_ATOMS: atom_id res chain seq x y z
N MET A 1 -37.45 13.34 -23.26
CA MET A 1 -36.87 11.98 -23.40
C MET A 1 -35.40 12.01 -23.81
N ARG A 2 -35.01 12.70 -24.89
CA ARG A 2 -33.62 12.74 -25.40
C ARG A 2 -32.56 13.21 -24.38
N THR A 3 -32.86 14.25 -23.58
CA THR A 3 -31.94 14.76 -22.55
C THR A 3 -31.75 13.82 -21.37
N ILE A 4 -32.80 13.11 -20.94
CA ILE A 4 -32.73 12.14 -19.83
C ILE A 4 -31.87 10.93 -20.23
N LEU A 5 -32.00 10.46 -21.47
CA LEU A 5 -31.20 9.35 -22.00
C LEU A 5 -29.71 9.71 -22.05
N LEU A 6 -29.38 10.93 -22.48
CA LEU A 6 -28.00 11.45 -22.51
C LEU A 6 -27.39 11.57 -21.12
N SER A 7 -28.14 12.07 -20.13
CA SER A 7 -27.69 12.13 -18.74
C SER A 7 -27.46 10.75 -18.12
N PHE A 8 -28.32 9.78 -18.45
CA PHE A 8 -28.18 8.41 -17.95
C PHE A 8 -26.97 7.71 -18.56
N VAL A 9 -26.75 7.84 -19.87
CA VAL A 9 -25.56 7.28 -20.55
C VAL A 9 -24.26 7.92 -20.03
N LEU A 10 -24.27 9.24 -19.77
CA LEU A 10 -23.11 9.92 -19.18
C LEU A 10 -22.84 9.45 -17.74
N ALA A 11 -23.88 9.22 -16.94
CA ALA A 11 -23.73 8.68 -15.59
C ALA A 11 -23.19 7.24 -15.59
N LEU A 12 -23.63 6.40 -16.53
CA LEU A 12 -23.10 5.04 -16.71
C LEU A 12 -21.65 5.06 -17.23
N ALA A 13 -21.29 5.99 -18.11
CA ALA A 13 -19.92 6.13 -18.61
C ALA A 13 -18.94 6.66 -17.54
N LEU A 14 -19.43 7.38 -16.52
CA LEU A 14 -18.64 7.84 -15.39
C LEU A 14 -18.54 6.80 -14.26
N ALA A 15 -19.45 5.82 -14.21
CA ALA A 15 -19.45 4.78 -13.18
C ALA A 15 -18.25 3.82 -13.31
N SER A 16 -17.68 3.66 -14.51
CA SER A 16 -16.49 2.84 -14.76
C SER A 16 -15.17 3.48 -14.33
N MET A 17 -15.16 4.72 -13.84
CA MET A 17 -13.94 5.39 -13.33
C MET A 17 -13.74 5.23 -11.82
N SER A 18 -14.50 4.34 -11.18
CA SER A 18 -14.45 4.17 -9.73
C SER A 18 -13.77 2.85 -9.34
N GLU A 19 -12.59 2.58 -9.89
CA GLU A 19 -11.71 1.53 -9.37
C GLU A 19 -10.99 2.09 -8.13
N ALA A 20 -11.11 1.39 -6.99
CA ALA A 20 -10.45 1.78 -5.76
C ALA A 20 -9.13 1.02 -5.65
N ASP A 21 -8.01 1.74 -5.75
CA ASP A 21 -6.70 1.13 -5.55
C ASP A 21 -6.59 0.54 -4.14
N THR A 22 -6.05 -0.69 -4.05
CA THR A 22 -5.80 -1.28 -2.74
C THR A 22 -4.44 -0.81 -2.22
N ILE A 23 -4.42 -0.31 -0.99
CA ILE A 23 -3.20 0.16 -0.33
C ILE A 23 -2.82 -0.82 0.78
N TYR A 24 -1.62 -1.37 0.67
CA TYR A 24 -0.97 -2.17 1.71
C TYR A 24 0.02 -1.28 2.44
N SER A 25 -0.20 -1.05 3.73
CA SER A 25 0.70 -0.23 4.57
C SER A 25 1.47 -1.12 5.54
N TYR A 26 2.76 -0.85 5.70
CA TYR A 26 3.67 -1.55 6.58
C TYR A 26 4.17 -0.64 7.70
N VAL A 27 4.20 -1.18 8.91
CA VAL A 27 4.88 -0.60 10.07
C VAL A 27 5.78 -1.68 10.67
N GLY A 28 7.09 -1.49 10.54
CA GLY A 28 8.10 -2.38 11.12
C GLY A 28 8.31 -2.13 12.61
N ASP A 29 9.14 -2.99 13.20
CA ASP A 29 9.64 -2.77 14.55
C ASP A 29 10.82 -1.78 14.56
N THR A 30 11.17 -1.29 15.74
CA THR A 30 12.38 -0.50 15.89
C THR A 30 13.63 -1.31 15.63
N PHE A 31 14.69 -0.66 15.14
CA PHE A 31 16.01 -1.27 15.02
C PHE A 31 16.63 -1.62 16.38
N ARG A 32 17.55 -2.58 16.40
CA ARG A 32 18.09 -3.15 17.64
C ARG A 32 19.58 -3.47 17.56
N THR A 33 20.21 -3.63 18.71
CA THR A 33 21.64 -3.96 18.82
C THR A 33 21.94 -5.44 18.66
N ASP A 34 20.93 -6.30 18.71
CA ASP A 34 21.04 -7.76 18.63
C ASP A 34 21.09 -8.29 17.19
N GLY A 35 21.34 -7.43 16.19
CA GLY A 35 21.48 -7.84 14.79
C GLY A 35 22.60 -8.85 14.60
N ILE A 36 22.22 -10.12 14.49
CA ILE A 36 23.11 -11.23 14.14
C ILE A 36 22.89 -11.52 12.63
N ASP A 37 23.97 -11.76 11.90
CA ASP A 37 24.00 -12.32 10.54
C ASP A 37 23.80 -11.38 9.31
N PHE A 38 22.79 -10.50 9.24
CA PHE A 38 22.52 -9.74 7.98
C PHE A 38 22.41 -8.22 8.08
N PHE A 39 22.03 -7.67 9.23
CA PHE A 39 21.98 -6.23 9.45
C PHE A 39 22.84 -5.84 10.65
N ALA A 40 23.68 -4.82 10.45
CA ALA A 40 24.54 -4.31 11.52
C ALA A 40 23.69 -3.54 12.56
N PRO A 41 24.16 -3.45 13.82
CA PRO A 41 23.60 -2.53 14.79
C PRO A 41 23.49 -1.11 14.22
N PRO A 42 22.50 -0.30 14.67
CA PRO A 42 22.38 1.07 14.24
C PRO A 42 23.70 1.84 14.30
N SER A 43 24.06 2.45 13.18
CA SER A 43 25.31 3.17 12.98
C SER A 43 25.09 4.45 12.17
N GLY A 44 25.99 5.41 12.34
CA GLY A 44 25.95 6.68 11.63
C GLY A 44 24.72 7.50 12.01
N VAL A 45 23.80 7.70 11.05
CA VAL A 45 22.57 8.50 11.26
C VAL A 45 21.46 7.75 11.99
N TYR A 46 21.53 6.42 12.04
CA TYR A 46 20.45 5.60 12.61
C TYR A 46 20.53 5.48 14.13
N THR A 47 19.36 5.36 14.75
CA THR A 47 19.14 5.17 16.19
C THR A 47 18.23 3.96 16.45
N LEU A 48 18.13 3.56 17.72
CA LEU A 48 17.20 2.50 18.16
C LEU A 48 15.73 2.93 18.14
N ALA A 49 15.42 4.20 17.88
CA ALA A 49 14.03 4.67 17.75
C ALA A 49 13.52 4.55 16.31
N ASP A 50 14.42 4.39 15.35
CA ASP A 50 14.10 4.33 13.93
C ASP A 50 13.48 2.98 13.58
N ARG A 51 12.60 3.00 12.57
CA ARG A 51 11.87 1.84 12.05
C ARG A 51 11.51 2.05 10.59
N ILE A 52 11.22 0.97 9.90
CA ILE A 52 10.73 1.03 8.53
C ILE A 52 9.22 1.25 8.55
N THR A 53 8.73 2.18 7.74
CA THR A 53 7.32 2.32 7.42
C THR A 53 7.16 2.52 5.92
N GLY A 54 6.04 2.11 5.35
CA GLY A 54 5.80 2.36 3.95
C GLY A 54 4.51 1.78 3.44
N SER A 55 4.30 1.91 2.14
CA SER A 55 3.11 1.37 1.50
C SER A 55 3.32 0.98 0.05
N PHE A 56 2.50 0.06 -0.40
CA PHE A 56 2.26 -0.27 -1.80
C PHE A 56 0.86 0.14 -2.18
N THR A 57 0.72 0.77 -3.35
CA THR A 57 -0.55 0.88 -4.06
C THR A 57 -0.53 -0.18 -5.15
N VAL A 58 -1.57 -1.01 -5.21
CA VAL A 58 -1.67 -2.10 -6.18
C VAL A 58 -2.88 -1.94 -7.06
N ALA A 59 -2.81 -2.51 -8.26
CA ALA A 59 -3.91 -2.51 -9.21
C ALA A 59 -5.14 -3.23 -8.63
N ASP A 60 -6.32 -2.87 -9.12
CA ASP A 60 -7.54 -3.60 -8.79
C ASP A 60 -7.45 -5.08 -9.23
N GLY A 61 -8.12 -5.95 -8.49
CA GLY A 61 -8.09 -7.40 -8.72
C GLY A 61 -6.74 -8.05 -8.46
N PHE A 62 -5.78 -7.31 -7.90
CA PHE A 62 -4.49 -7.85 -7.53
C PHE A 62 -4.62 -8.94 -6.46
N VAL A 63 -4.28 -10.16 -6.86
CA VAL A 63 -4.21 -11.30 -5.95
C VAL A 63 -2.75 -11.50 -5.57
N PRO A 64 -2.40 -11.40 -4.28
CA PRO A 64 -1.09 -11.82 -3.82
C PRO A 64 -0.94 -13.33 -3.97
N VAL A 65 -0.36 -13.75 -5.09
CA VAL A 65 -0.06 -15.16 -5.34
C VAL A 65 1.25 -15.51 -4.63
N PRO A 66 1.36 -16.66 -3.97
CA PRO A 66 2.63 -17.13 -3.42
C PRO A 66 3.59 -17.32 -4.59
N VAL A 67 4.51 -16.39 -4.79
CA VAL A 67 5.57 -16.56 -5.77
C VAL A 67 6.69 -17.32 -5.10
N GLN A 68 7.12 -18.40 -5.75
CA GLN A 68 8.27 -19.18 -5.31
C GLN A 68 9.48 -18.25 -5.17
N TYR A 69 10.26 -18.45 -4.10
CA TYR A 69 11.46 -17.66 -3.77
C TYR A 69 12.25 -17.23 -5.01
N GLY A 70 12.45 -15.93 -5.19
CA GLY A 70 13.26 -15.36 -6.26
C GLY A 70 12.51 -14.87 -7.50
N ALA A 71 11.20 -15.08 -7.60
CA ALA A 71 10.41 -14.47 -8.66
C ALA A 71 10.09 -12.99 -8.34
N ILE A 72 10.43 -12.10 -9.27
CA ILE A 72 10.19 -10.66 -9.13
C ILE A 72 8.69 -10.41 -9.30
N TRP A 73 8.05 -9.96 -8.23
CA TRP A 73 6.61 -9.73 -8.15
C TRP A 73 6.30 -8.23 -8.12
N ASN A 74 6.62 -7.53 -9.21
CA ASN A 74 6.25 -6.13 -9.40
C ASN A 74 5.09 -5.96 -10.38
N ALA A 75 4.64 -7.04 -11.04
CA ALA A 75 3.48 -7.03 -11.93
C ALA A 75 2.19 -6.86 -11.10
N GLY A 76 1.80 -5.61 -10.85
CA GLY A 76 0.59 -5.25 -10.10
C GLY A 76 0.83 -4.20 -9.01
N VAL A 77 2.08 -3.92 -8.66
CA VAL A 77 2.42 -2.74 -7.85
C VAL A 77 2.41 -1.52 -8.76
N LEU A 78 1.52 -0.56 -8.47
CA LEU A 78 1.40 0.69 -9.22
C LEU A 78 2.41 1.72 -8.72
N THR A 79 2.44 1.94 -7.41
CA THR A 79 3.34 2.89 -6.75
C THR A 79 3.78 2.36 -5.39
N TYR A 80 4.90 2.87 -4.89
CA TYR A 80 5.35 2.54 -3.54
C TYR A 80 6.07 3.71 -2.87
N ARG A 81 6.02 3.73 -1.54
CA ARG A 81 6.74 4.72 -0.75
C ARG A 81 7.15 4.11 0.58
N PHE A 82 8.46 3.96 0.81
CA PHE A 82 9.02 3.44 2.05
C PHE A 82 10.00 4.44 2.65
N THR A 83 10.07 4.48 3.97
CA THR A 83 11.01 5.30 4.72
C THR A 83 11.47 4.58 5.98
N ASP A 84 12.71 4.81 6.34
CA ASP A 84 13.36 4.37 7.58
C ASP A 84 13.60 5.53 8.56
N GLY A 85 12.98 6.69 8.29
CA GLY A 85 13.19 7.95 9.02
C GLY A 85 14.27 8.86 8.42
N HIS A 86 15.19 8.33 7.60
CA HIS A 86 16.35 9.06 7.08
C HIS A 86 16.38 9.16 5.56
N GLN A 87 15.76 8.22 4.86
CA GLN A 87 15.55 8.25 3.41
C GLN A 87 14.10 7.89 3.06
N VAL A 88 13.69 8.30 1.87
CA VAL A 88 12.39 7.94 1.30
C VAL A 88 12.63 7.33 -0.08
N LEU A 89 12.25 6.08 -0.22
CA LEU A 89 12.38 5.30 -1.45
C LEU A 89 11.01 5.14 -2.12
N THR A 90 10.95 5.46 -3.41
CA THR A 90 9.76 5.48 -4.26
C THR A 90 10.09 4.89 -5.63
N GLU A 91 9.09 4.63 -6.45
CA GLU A 91 9.29 4.18 -7.83
C GLU A 91 10.14 5.14 -8.68
N SER A 92 10.19 6.42 -8.31
CA SER A 92 10.91 7.46 -9.05
C SER A 92 12.42 7.51 -8.79
N ASN A 93 12.88 6.97 -7.65
CA ASN A 93 14.26 7.13 -7.18
C ASN A 93 14.91 5.80 -6.72
N SER A 94 14.20 4.69 -6.87
CA SER A 94 14.67 3.38 -6.45
C SER A 94 14.07 2.27 -7.31
N ALA A 95 14.58 1.05 -7.14
CA ALA A 95 14.04 -0.14 -7.76
C ALA A 95 13.61 -1.14 -6.68
N LEU A 96 12.45 -1.76 -6.90
CA LEU A 96 12.05 -2.95 -6.17
C LEU A 96 12.94 -4.11 -6.62
N ALA A 97 13.83 -4.53 -5.73
CA ALA A 97 14.79 -5.61 -5.95
C ALA A 97 14.48 -6.76 -4.99
N GLY A 98 13.38 -7.48 -5.23
CA GLY A 98 12.95 -8.56 -4.34
C GLY A 98 11.56 -9.08 -4.70
N SER A 99 11.06 -10.01 -3.90
CA SER A 99 9.77 -10.68 -4.10
C SER A 99 8.79 -10.33 -2.99
N LEU A 100 7.86 -9.42 -3.24
CA LEU A 100 6.72 -9.25 -2.34
C LEU A 100 5.80 -10.47 -2.52
N SER A 101 5.67 -11.28 -1.47
CA SER A 101 4.81 -12.47 -1.46
C SER A 101 3.93 -12.39 -0.24
N LEU A 102 2.77 -11.76 -0.36
CA LEU A 102 1.83 -11.56 0.73
C LEU A 102 0.92 -12.79 0.86
N TYR A 103 1.29 -13.79 1.66
CA TYR A 103 0.39 -14.92 1.85
C TYR A 103 -0.81 -14.50 2.71
N THR A 104 -1.99 -14.41 2.10
CA THR A 104 -3.24 -14.16 2.83
C THR A 104 -3.89 -15.51 3.17
N GLY A 105 -3.55 -16.07 4.34
CA GLY A 105 -4.19 -17.30 4.83
C GLY A 105 -5.63 -17.09 5.30
N THR A 106 -5.95 -15.84 5.70
CA THR A 106 -7.27 -15.34 6.07
C THR A 106 -7.33 -13.83 5.79
N PRO A 107 -8.51 -13.20 5.67
CA PRO A 107 -8.62 -11.75 5.59
C PRO A 107 -7.87 -11.10 6.76
N ASN A 108 -7.04 -10.10 6.48
CA ASN A 108 -6.26 -9.31 7.46
C ASN A 108 -5.10 -10.02 8.18
N THR A 109 -4.63 -11.16 7.68
CA THR A 109 -3.42 -11.81 8.22
C THR A 109 -2.44 -12.16 7.11
N PHE A 110 -1.23 -11.62 7.22
CA PHE A 110 -0.11 -11.89 6.30
C PHE A 110 0.78 -12.98 6.92
N ALA A 111 0.87 -14.15 6.29
CA ALA A 111 1.70 -15.23 6.80
C ALA A 111 3.15 -15.15 6.36
N TRP A 112 3.43 -14.44 5.26
CA TRP A 112 4.79 -14.17 4.81
C TRP A 112 4.87 -12.85 4.03
N TRP A 113 6.01 -12.17 4.04
CA TRP A 113 6.42 -11.14 3.09
C TRP A 113 7.94 -11.02 2.99
N SER A 114 8.40 -10.42 1.88
CA SER A 114 9.78 -9.99 1.69
C SER A 114 9.78 -8.77 0.77
N VAL A 115 10.34 -7.68 1.23
CA VAL A 115 10.43 -6.42 0.48
C VAL A 115 11.88 -6.01 0.50
N THR A 116 12.41 -5.67 -0.66
CA THR A 116 13.74 -5.09 -0.77
C THR A 116 13.68 -4.02 -1.84
N ILE A 117 14.08 -2.81 -1.44
CA ILE A 117 14.07 -1.60 -2.25
C ILE A 117 15.49 -1.06 -2.25
N VAL A 118 16.05 -0.85 -3.43
CA VAL A 118 17.46 -0.46 -3.61
C VAL A 118 17.55 0.82 -4.42
N ALA A 119 18.38 1.74 -3.95
CA ALA A 119 18.75 2.98 -4.62
C ALA A 119 20.29 3.08 -4.67
N PRO A 120 20.87 3.93 -5.55
CA PRO A 120 22.33 4.05 -5.67
C PRO A 120 23.08 4.39 -4.37
N GLY A 121 22.41 5.01 -3.39
CA GLY A 121 23.00 5.41 -2.11
C GLY A 121 22.40 4.74 -0.88
N GLY A 122 21.44 3.83 -1.04
CA GLY A 122 20.74 3.26 0.10
C GLY A 122 19.79 2.11 -0.24
N SER A 123 19.29 1.47 0.79
CA SER A 123 18.35 0.36 0.65
C SER A 123 17.48 0.23 1.89
N ILE A 124 16.25 -0.27 1.68
CA ILE A 124 15.32 -0.67 2.72
C ILE A 124 14.94 -2.12 2.44
N ALA A 125 14.99 -2.96 3.46
CA ALA A 125 14.55 -4.34 3.38
C ALA A 125 13.69 -4.68 4.60
N THR A 126 12.58 -5.38 4.38
CA THR A 126 11.75 -5.96 5.44
C THR A 126 11.30 -7.34 5.01
N ASN A 127 11.34 -8.32 5.91
CA ASN A 127 10.77 -9.63 5.65
C ASN A 127 10.14 -10.22 6.91
N SER A 128 9.34 -11.27 6.75
CA SER A 128 8.74 -12.01 7.87
C SER A 128 9.18 -13.47 7.91
N LEU A 129 10.36 -13.79 7.37
CA LEU A 129 11.00 -15.05 7.70
C LEU A 129 11.33 -14.96 9.19
N TYR A 130 10.46 -15.46 10.06
CA TYR A 130 10.53 -15.27 11.51
C TYR A 130 10.12 -13.85 11.97
N ASP A 131 10.81 -13.31 12.98
CA ASP A 131 10.55 -12.03 13.63
C ASP A 131 11.85 -11.20 13.61
N ARG A 132 11.77 -9.86 13.60
CA ARG A 132 12.89 -8.91 13.45
C ARG A 132 13.68 -9.13 12.15
N HIS A 133 13.16 -8.69 11.01
CA HIS A 133 13.95 -8.69 9.76
C HIS A 133 13.77 -7.39 8.96
N ASP A 134 13.86 -6.28 9.67
CA ASP A 134 13.90 -4.94 9.12
C ASP A 134 15.35 -4.47 9.04
N GLY A 135 15.72 -3.91 7.89
CA GLY A 135 17.07 -3.41 7.65
C GLY A 135 17.09 -2.21 6.73
N ALA A 136 17.98 -1.28 7.02
CA ALA A 136 18.14 -0.04 6.29
C ALA A 136 19.62 0.30 6.12
N ARG A 137 19.95 0.92 4.99
CA ARG A 137 21.29 1.42 4.68
C ARG A 137 21.20 2.76 3.98
N LEU A 138 22.05 3.70 4.38
CA LEU A 138 22.23 5.00 3.74
C LEU A 138 23.73 5.35 3.73
N GLY A 139 24.35 5.18 2.57
CA GLY A 139 25.80 5.29 2.40
C GLY A 139 26.57 4.30 3.26
N ALA A 140 27.35 4.83 4.21
CA ALA A 140 28.10 4.06 5.19
C ALA A 140 27.31 3.77 6.49
N SER A 141 26.14 4.40 6.66
CA SER A 141 25.26 4.15 7.80
C SER A 141 24.37 2.94 7.52
N SER A 142 24.12 2.14 8.54
CA SER A 142 23.17 1.03 8.48
C SER A 142 22.51 0.79 9.82
N ALA A 143 21.35 0.17 9.78
CA ALA A 143 20.65 -0.33 10.94
C ALA A 143 19.81 -1.53 10.56
N GLY A 144 19.49 -2.36 11.54
CA GLY A 144 18.42 -3.32 11.39
C GLY A 144 18.03 -3.94 12.71
N ASN A 145 17.07 -4.84 12.61
CA ASN A 145 16.83 -5.86 13.61
C ASN A 145 16.96 -7.21 12.88
N THR A 146 17.69 -8.13 13.48
CA THR A 146 17.78 -9.51 12.99
C THR A 146 17.76 -10.43 14.16
N CYS A 147 16.88 -11.42 14.13
CA CYS A 147 16.92 -12.52 15.06
C CYS A 147 17.53 -13.75 14.37
N ALA A 148 18.65 -14.26 14.88
CA ALA A 148 19.26 -15.49 14.33
C ALA A 148 18.85 -16.77 15.06
N GLN A 149 18.56 -16.69 16.36
CA GLN A 149 18.11 -17.82 17.16
C GLN A 149 17.11 -17.29 18.21
N TYR A 150 15.92 -17.90 18.30
CA TYR A 150 14.84 -17.58 19.27
C TYR A 150 13.97 -16.35 18.95
N CYS A 151 13.40 -16.33 17.75
CA CYS A 151 12.40 -15.32 17.40
C CYS A 151 11.07 -15.77 17.98
N ASP A 152 10.56 -15.02 18.96
CA ASP A 152 9.32 -15.34 19.67
C ASP A 152 8.07 -14.88 18.90
N GLY A 153 8.26 -14.21 17.76
CA GLY A 153 7.17 -13.72 16.91
C GLY A 153 6.58 -12.40 17.40
N SER A 154 7.22 -11.71 18.35
CA SER A 154 6.67 -10.49 18.95
C SER A 154 6.96 -9.20 18.18
N HIS A 155 7.91 -9.21 17.25
CA HIS A 155 8.30 -8.03 16.46
C HIS A 155 8.42 -8.25 14.94
N PRO A 156 7.48 -8.97 14.29
CA PRO A 156 7.51 -9.13 12.84
C PRO A 156 7.22 -7.82 12.09
N GLY A 157 6.68 -6.80 12.75
CA GLY A 157 6.04 -5.67 12.07
C GLY A 157 4.61 -6.01 11.67
N THR A 158 3.88 -5.05 11.11
CA THR A 158 2.45 -5.20 10.84
C THR A 158 2.09 -4.59 9.51
N TRP A 159 1.25 -5.31 8.78
CA TRP A 159 0.62 -4.85 7.56
C TRP A 159 -0.85 -4.55 7.79
N SER A 160 -1.33 -3.43 7.24
CA SER A 160 -2.74 -3.08 7.20
C SER A 160 -3.19 -2.83 5.77
N VAL A 161 -4.41 -3.25 5.44
CA VAL A 161 -5.01 -3.03 4.12
C VAL A 161 -6.07 -1.95 4.23
N SER A 162 -6.04 -1.00 3.30
CA SER A 162 -7.10 -0.02 3.13
C SER A 162 -7.50 0.07 1.67
N VAL A 163 -8.80 0.12 1.43
CA VAL A 163 -9.38 0.38 0.10
C VAL A 163 -10.14 1.70 0.24
N PRO A 164 -9.68 2.80 -0.39
CA PRO A 164 -10.39 4.08 -0.36
C PRO A 164 -11.81 3.91 -0.88
N GLU A 165 -12.75 4.69 -0.33
CA GLU A 165 -14.13 4.59 -0.78
C GLU A 165 -14.24 4.91 -2.27
N PRO A 166 -14.87 4.04 -3.07
CA PRO A 166 -15.07 4.29 -4.49
C PRO A 166 -15.94 5.56 -4.67
N MET A 167 -15.56 6.43 -5.61
CA MET A 167 -16.32 7.63 -5.97
C MET A 167 -17.74 7.33 -6.47
N SER A 168 -18.07 6.05 -6.71
CA SER A 168 -19.42 5.56 -6.93
C SER A 168 -20.41 6.01 -5.86
N LEU A 169 -20.01 6.15 -4.60
CA LEU A 169 -20.91 6.60 -3.53
C LEU A 169 -21.32 8.08 -3.71
N LEU A 170 -20.38 8.93 -4.10
CA LEU A 170 -20.65 10.32 -4.47
C LEU A 170 -21.54 10.41 -5.71
N LEU A 171 -21.32 9.55 -6.70
CA LEU A 171 -22.18 9.46 -7.89
C LEU A 171 -23.61 9.03 -7.54
N VAL A 172 -23.79 8.10 -6.62
CA VAL A 172 -25.12 7.69 -6.12
C VAL A 172 -25.81 8.85 -5.42
N VAL A 173 -25.11 9.55 -4.51
CA VAL A 173 -25.66 10.72 -3.81
C VAL A 173 -26.02 11.83 -4.78
N ALA A 174 -25.15 12.13 -5.74
CA ALA A 174 -25.40 13.12 -6.78
C ALA A 174 -26.58 12.72 -7.68
N GLY A 175 -26.70 11.43 -8.03
CA GLY A 175 -27.80 10.89 -8.82
C GLY A 175 -29.15 11.01 -8.10
N ILE A 176 -29.20 10.63 -6.82
CA ILE A 176 -30.39 10.76 -5.97
C ILE A 176 -30.76 12.24 -5.81
N GLY A 177 -29.79 13.11 -5.51
CA GLY A 177 -30.00 14.56 -5.40
C GLY A 177 -30.53 15.18 -6.69
N GLY A 178 -30.00 14.77 -7.83
CA GLY A 178 -30.46 15.18 -9.16
C GLY A 178 -31.91 14.79 -9.44
N LEU A 179 -32.32 13.57 -9.06
CA LEU A 179 -33.71 13.10 -9.20
C LEU A 179 -34.69 13.93 -8.36
N PHE A 180 -34.34 14.21 -7.10
CA PHE A 180 -35.17 15.07 -6.23
C PHE A 180 -35.23 16.51 -6.73
N GLY A 181 -34.10 17.07 -7.19
CA GLY A 181 -34.04 18.41 -7.77
C GLY A 181 -34.89 18.55 -9.04
N ALA A 182 -34.78 17.59 -9.97
CA ALA A 182 -35.55 17.56 -11.20
C ALA A 182 -37.06 17.47 -10.91
N ARG A 183 -37.48 16.62 -9.96
CA ARG A 183 -38.89 16.48 -9.56
C ARG A 183 -39.48 17.79 -9.01
N ARG A 184 -38.69 18.58 -8.29
CA ARG A 184 -39.09 19.90 -7.77
C ARG A 184 -39.22 20.95 -8.88
N PHE A 185 -38.35 20.89 -9.90
CA PHE A 185 -38.41 21.78 -11.07
C PHE A 185 -39.61 21.48 -11.97
N TYR A 186 -39.92 20.21 -12.21
CA TYR A 186 -41.07 19.81 -13.03
C TYR A 186 -42.42 20.18 -12.41
N ARG A 187 -42.54 20.19 -11.08
CA ARG A 187 -43.75 20.63 -10.37
C ARG A 187 -43.97 22.15 -10.38
N ARG A 188 -42.96 22.95 -10.76
CA ARG A 188 -43.02 24.41 -10.74
C ARG A 188 -43.34 25.04 -12.09
N ARG A 189 -43.54 24.28 -13.17
CA ARG A 189 -44.07 24.85 -14.41
C ARG A 189 -45.57 25.13 -14.22
N PRO A 190 -46.00 26.40 -14.10
CA PRO A 190 -47.41 26.74 -14.14
C PRO A 190 -47.92 26.39 -15.54
N GLY A 191 -49.14 25.87 -15.62
CA GLY A 191 -49.80 25.65 -16.91
C GLY A 191 -49.79 26.96 -17.70
N ALA A 192 -49.17 26.92 -18.88
CA ALA A 192 -49.45 27.90 -19.92
C ALA A 192 -50.85 27.58 -20.45
N GLY A 193 -51.84 28.25 -19.85
CA GLY A 193 -53.17 28.43 -20.44
C GLY A 193 -53.16 29.63 -21.36
#